data_AF-A0AAE1ETB8-F1
#
_entry.id   AF-A0AAE1ETB8-F1
#
_cell.length_a   1.000
_cell.length_b   1.000
_cell.length_c   1.000
_cell.angle_alpha   90.00
_cell.angle_beta   90.00
_cell.angle_gamma   90.00
#
_symmetry.space_group_name_H-M   'P 1'
#
loop_
_entity.id
_entity.type
_entity.pdbx_description
1 polymer ?
#
loop_
_entity_poly.entity_id
_entity_poly.type
_entity_poly.pdbx_seq_one_letter_code
_entity_poly.pdbx_strand_id
1 'polypeptide(L)'
;MGKRYCRTPQGLEDVSKYPWLVAELLTDPRWTVADIRKLIGENIIRVFSEVEKVRDAMLAEGVEPLEEEIHPEYLKGKTNCTYIFD
;
A
#
# COMPACT_ATOMS: atom_id res chain seq x y z
N MET A 1 6.51 -12.20 -31.93
CA MET A 1 5.90 -10.90 -31.57
C MET A 1 5.18 -11.10 -30.24
N GLY A 2 5.66 -10.52 -29.14
CA GLY A 2 5.07 -10.77 -27.81
C GLY A 2 5.88 -10.10 -26.71
N LYS A 3 5.27 -9.16 -26.00
CA LYS A 3 5.95 -8.08 -25.26
C LYS A 3 6.64 -8.55 -23.96
N ARG A 4 7.87 -8.08 -23.74
CA ARG A 4 8.56 -8.13 -22.43
C ARG A 4 8.25 -6.84 -21.66
N TYR A 5 7.41 -6.89 -20.64
CA TYR A 5 7.26 -5.82 -19.66
C TYR A 5 7.77 -6.31 -18.31
N CYS A 6 9.08 -6.24 -18.11
CA CYS A 6 9.73 -6.29 -16.80
C CYS A 6 11.03 -5.49 -16.89
N ARG A 7 10.90 -4.20 -17.18
CA ARG A 7 12.00 -3.26 -17.09
C ARG A 7 11.51 -2.02 -16.40
N THR A 8 12.25 -1.62 -15.38
CA THR A 8 12.09 -0.33 -14.73
C THR A 8 12.25 0.79 -15.77
N PRO A 9 11.62 1.96 -15.55
CA PRO A 9 11.79 3.11 -16.44
C PRO A 9 13.28 3.49 -16.56
N GLN A 10 13.66 4.01 -17.73
CA GLN A 10 15.00 4.56 -17.92
C GLN A 10 15.23 5.72 -16.94
N GLY A 11 16.37 5.71 -16.25
CA GLY A 11 16.70 6.65 -15.17
C GLY A 11 16.18 6.26 -13.79
N LEU A 12 15.40 5.16 -13.68
CA LEU A 12 14.89 4.59 -12.43
C LEU A 12 15.20 3.10 -12.33
N GLU A 13 16.43 2.71 -12.71
CA GLU A 13 16.83 1.31 -12.85
C GLU A 13 16.74 0.51 -11.54
N ASP A 14 17.01 1.18 -10.41
CA ASP A 14 17.04 0.61 -9.07
C ASP A 14 16.63 1.64 -8.01
N VAL A 15 16.46 1.20 -6.76
CA VAL A 15 15.99 2.04 -5.64
C VAL A 15 16.97 3.16 -5.25
N SER A 16 18.24 3.09 -5.66
CA SER A 16 19.16 4.20 -5.46
C SER A 16 18.73 5.43 -6.25
N LYS A 17 17.86 5.31 -7.27
CA LYS A 17 17.45 6.42 -8.16
C LYS A 17 16.38 7.35 -7.61
N TYR A 18 15.80 7.10 -6.43
CA TYR A 18 14.77 7.98 -5.87
C TYR A 18 15.18 9.46 -5.73
N PRO A 19 16.42 9.81 -5.29
CA PRO A 19 16.85 11.21 -5.26
C PRO A 19 16.79 11.91 -6.63
N TRP A 20 17.00 11.19 -7.74
CA TRP A 20 16.95 11.74 -9.08
C TRP A 20 15.51 12.08 -9.49
N LEU A 21 14.55 11.24 -9.11
CA LEU A 21 13.13 11.53 -9.28
C LEU A 21 12.73 12.80 -8.51
N VAL A 22 13.18 12.94 -7.26
CA VAL A 22 12.87 14.13 -6.45
C VAL A 22 13.54 15.39 -7.05
N ALA A 23 14.78 15.27 -7.53
CA ALA A 23 15.48 16.37 -8.19
C ALA A 23 14.72 16.84 -9.44
N GLU A 24 14.23 15.91 -10.27
CA GLU A 24 13.42 16.24 -11.45
C GLU A 24 12.14 16.98 -11.07
N LEU A 25 11.42 16.51 -10.05
CA LEU A 25 10.19 17.18 -9.58
C LEU A 25 10.44 18.59 -9.07
N LEU A 26 11.60 18.85 -8.44
CA LEU A 26 11.98 20.20 -8.00
C LEU A 26 12.19 21.19 -9.15
N THR A 27 12.44 20.70 -10.38
CA THR A 27 12.58 21.56 -11.57
C THR A 27 11.23 22.00 -12.14
N ASP A 28 10.17 21.26 -11.87
CA ASP A 28 8.83 21.53 -12.38
C ASP A 28 8.10 22.52 -11.45
N PRO A 29 7.75 23.73 -11.93
CA PRO A 29 7.12 24.76 -11.10
C PRO A 29 5.73 24.37 -10.55
N ARG A 30 5.14 23.28 -11.05
CA ARG A 30 3.88 22.74 -10.53
C ARG A 30 4.04 22.06 -9.16
N TRP A 31 5.26 21.70 -8.78
CA TRP A 31 5.55 21.02 -7.52
C TRP A 31 6.20 21.96 -6.52
N THR A 32 5.51 22.23 -5.41
CA THR A 32 6.12 22.95 -4.30
C THR A 32 6.96 21.99 -3.44
N VAL A 33 7.91 22.54 -2.68
CA VAL A 33 8.66 21.76 -1.67
C VAL A 33 7.72 21.08 -0.67
N ALA A 34 6.60 21.71 -0.33
CA ALA A 34 5.59 21.13 0.55
C ALA A 34 4.90 19.91 -0.10
N ASP A 35 4.63 19.95 -1.40
CA ASP A 35 4.02 18.81 -2.11
C ASP A 35 4.99 17.64 -2.24
N ILE A 36 6.28 17.93 -2.40
CA ILE A 36 7.32 16.90 -2.42
C ILE A 36 7.47 16.24 -1.04
N ARG A 37 7.41 16.99 0.07
CA ARG A 37 7.39 16.41 1.42
C ARG A 37 6.21 15.46 1.62
N LYS A 38 5.03 15.87 1.16
CA LYS A 38 3.82 15.02 1.15
C LYS A 38 4.02 13.74 0.34
N LEU A 39 4.62 13.85 -0.84
CA LEU A 39 4.91 12.72 -1.72
C LEU A 39 5.89 11.72 -1.08
N ILE A 40 6.99 12.21 -0.50
CA ILE A 40 8.05 11.36 0.05
C ILE A 40 7.55 10.56 1.25
N GLY A 41 6.68 11.12 2.08
CA GLY A 41 6.19 10.36 3.23
C GLY A 41 5.07 10.97 4.05
N GLU A 42 4.88 12.29 4.09
CA GLU A 42 3.91 12.86 5.04
C GLU A 42 2.47 12.42 4.75
N ASN A 43 2.14 12.13 3.49
CA ASN A 43 0.84 11.56 3.15
C ASN A 43 0.66 10.16 3.76
N ILE A 44 1.67 9.30 3.64
CA ILE A 44 1.62 7.94 4.17
C ILE A 44 1.52 7.98 5.70
N ILE A 45 2.40 8.76 6.34
CA ILE A 45 2.41 8.91 7.81
C ILE A 45 1.05 9.43 8.29
N ARG A 46 0.51 10.48 7.67
CA ARG A 46 -0.81 11.02 8.04
C ARG A 46 -1.88 9.94 7.97
N VAL A 47 -1.99 9.23 6.83
CA VAL A 47 -3.04 8.22 6.65
C VAL A 47 -2.87 7.08 7.64
N PHE A 48 -1.65 6.58 7.86
CA PHE A 48 -1.41 5.51 8.81
C PHE A 48 -1.73 5.92 10.25
N SER A 49 -1.38 7.14 10.64
CA SER A 49 -1.76 7.66 11.96
C SER A 49 -3.28 7.79 12.13
N GLU A 50 -4.03 8.15 11.09
CA GLU A 50 -5.50 8.15 11.17
C GLU A 50 -6.05 6.71 11.27
N VAL A 51 -5.46 5.73 10.59
CA VAL A 51 -5.85 4.31 10.73
C VAL A 51 -5.63 3.82 12.15
N GLU A 52 -4.51 4.19 12.79
CA GLU A 52 -4.23 3.85 14.19
C GLU A 52 -5.26 4.45 15.15
N LYS A 53 -5.69 5.70 14.91
CA LYS A 53 -6.76 6.33 15.71
C LYS A 53 -8.09 5.58 15.57
N VAL A 54 -8.44 5.13 14.37
CA VAL A 54 -9.66 4.33 14.14
C VAL A 54 -9.57 3.00 14.88
N ARG A 55 -8.42 2.30 14.82
CA ARG A 55 -8.18 1.09 15.60
C ARG A 55 -8.42 1.33 17.10
N ASP A 56 -7.82 2.39 17.65
CA ASP A 56 -7.92 2.71 19.08
C ASP A 56 -9.35 3.12 19.47
N ALA A 57 -10.07 3.82 18.60
CA ALA A 57 -11.48 4.15 18.79
C ALA A 57 -12.36 2.89 18.81
N MET A 58 -12.19 1.98 17.84
CA MET A 58 -12.93 0.70 17.80
C MET A 58 -12.68 -0.13 19.07
N LEU A 59 -11.44 -0.15 19.56
CA LEU A 59 -11.10 -0.83 20.81
C LEU A 59 -11.80 -0.18 22.02
N ALA A 60 -11.79 1.16 22.10
CA ALA A 60 -12.44 1.89 23.18
C ALA A 60 -13.98 1.77 23.16
N GLU A 61 -14.56 1.62 21.98
CA GLU A 61 -15.99 1.35 21.76
C GLU A 61 -16.37 -0.11 22.07
N GLY A 62 -15.40 -0.99 22.29
CA GLY A 62 -15.64 -2.41 22.57
C GLY A 62 -16.04 -3.21 21.33
N VAL A 63 -15.62 -2.79 20.14
CA VAL A 63 -15.86 -3.54 18.90
C VAL A 63 -15.13 -4.89 18.98
N GLU A 64 -15.89 -5.98 18.95
CA GLU A 64 -15.34 -7.33 18.96
C GLU A 64 -14.69 -7.69 17.62
N PRO A 65 -13.69 -8.59 17.60
CA PRO A 65 -13.12 -9.10 16.37
C PRO A 65 -14.18 -9.74 15.46
N LEU A 66 -14.02 -9.56 14.15
CA LEU A 66 -14.90 -10.20 13.18
C LEU A 66 -14.56 -11.69 13.07
N GLU A 67 -15.49 -12.55 13.48
CA GLU A 67 -15.40 -14.01 13.37
C GLU A 67 -16.36 -14.56 12.30
N GLU A 68 -16.25 -14.07 11.07
CA GLU A 68 -17.05 -14.55 9.94
C GLU A 68 -16.29 -15.56 9.07
N GLU A 69 -16.94 -16.67 8.72
CA GLU A 69 -16.37 -17.64 7.78
C GLU A 69 -16.42 -17.14 6.33
N ILE A 70 -15.32 -17.35 5.60
CA ILE A 70 -15.26 -17.05 4.18
C ILE A 70 -16.14 -18.04 3.42
N HIS A 71 -17.11 -17.52 2.63
CA HIS A 71 -18.05 -18.38 1.91
C HIS A 71 -17.33 -19.37 0.96
N PRO A 72 -17.76 -20.65 0.89
CA PRO A 72 -17.03 -21.72 0.20
C PRO A 72 -16.75 -21.47 -1.29
N GLU A 73 -17.58 -20.67 -1.96
CA GLU A 73 -17.38 -20.33 -3.38
C GLU A 73 -16.06 -19.60 -3.65
N TYR A 74 -15.60 -18.79 -2.68
CA TYR A 74 -14.33 -18.07 -2.75
C TYR A 74 -13.11 -18.95 -2.45
N LEU A 75 -13.35 -20.16 -1.91
CA LEU A 75 -12.34 -21.15 -1.56
C LEU A 75 -12.15 -22.23 -2.64
N LYS A 76 -13.01 -22.24 -3.69
CA LYS A 76 -12.95 -23.23 -4.76
C LYS A 76 -11.58 -23.23 -5.46
N GLY A 77 -10.88 -24.37 -5.43
CA GLY A 77 -9.55 -24.54 -6.01
C GLY A 77 -8.38 -24.05 -5.14
N LYS A 78 -8.64 -23.58 -3.92
CA LYS A 78 -7.64 -23.18 -2.92
C LYS A 78 -7.63 -24.14 -1.72
N THR A 79 -7.56 -25.44 -1.98
CA THR A 79 -7.87 -26.50 -1.00
C THR A 79 -6.67 -27.08 -0.26
N ASN A 80 -5.53 -26.36 -0.16
CA ASN A 80 -4.35 -26.93 0.50
C ASN A 80 -4.36 -26.81 2.04
N CYS A 81 -5.32 -26.08 2.63
CA CYS A 81 -5.41 -25.83 4.07
C CYS A 81 -6.86 -25.81 4.61
N THR A 82 -7.76 -26.65 4.09
CA THR A 82 -9.10 -26.82 4.71
C THR A 82 -9.04 -27.95 5.73
N TYR A 83 -9.12 -27.62 7.02
CA TYR A 83 -9.44 -28.61 8.06
C TYR A 83 -10.91 -28.97 7.89
N ILE A 84 -11.19 -30.21 7.49
CA ILE A 84 -12.53 -30.76 7.53
C ILE A 84 -12.74 -31.19 8.98
N PHE A 85 -13.64 -30.51 9.69
CA PHE A 85 -14.09 -30.95 11.00
C PHE A 85 -15.18 -32.00 10.78
N ASP A 86 -14.89 -33.25 11.17
CA ASP A 86 -15.84 -34.38 11.13
C ASP A 86 -16.98 -34.22 12.16
#